data_AF-A0A9D7K9H3-F1
#
_entry.id   AF-A0A9D7K9H3-F1
#
_cell.length_a   1.000
_cell.length_b   1.000
_cell.length_c   1.000
_cell.angle_alpha   90.00
_cell.angle_beta   90.00
_cell.angle_gamma   90.00
#
_symmetry.space_group_name_H-M   'P 1'
#
loop_
_entity.id
_entity.type
_entity.pdbx_description
1 polymer ?
#
loop_
_entity_poly.entity_id
_entity_poly.type
_entity_poly.pdbx_seq_one_letter_code
_entity_poly.pdbx_strand_id
1 'polypeptide(L)'
;MKLIIPIILSILSTSCNSQEKKVNHNVKSDSDKVEIESQIGEYVTSVFEDSKGNLWFGTNGNGIARYDGKNLKYFTTNDGLPSDRVTGIIEDSKGIFWLHTGEGYPNMMGRILPFFSRRRF
;
A
#
# COMPACT_ATOMS: atom_id res chain seq x y z
N MET A 1 2.44 -33.70 -35.80
CA MET A 1 3.15 -32.40 -35.91
C MET A 1 2.18 -31.38 -36.50
N LYS A 2 2.08 -30.19 -35.89
CA LYS A 2 1.06 -29.12 -36.11
C LYS A 2 -0.25 -29.51 -35.39
N LEU A 3 -0.85 -28.72 -34.48
CA LEU A 3 -0.90 -27.28 -34.31
C LEU A 3 -0.90 -26.91 -32.80
N ILE A 4 0.05 -26.09 -32.34
CA ILE A 4 0.02 -25.42 -31.00
C ILE A 4 0.02 -23.91 -31.24
N ILE A 5 -0.87 -23.41 -32.10
CA ILE A 5 -0.85 -22.00 -32.56
C ILE A 5 -2.15 -21.21 -32.32
N PRO A 6 -3.35 -21.76 -31.98
CA PRO A 6 -4.50 -20.88 -31.75
C PRO A 6 -4.76 -20.48 -30.29
N ILE A 7 -3.97 -20.90 -29.29
CA ILE A 7 -4.26 -20.58 -27.87
C ILE A 7 -3.77 -19.18 -27.44
N ILE A 8 -2.94 -18.50 -28.23
CA ILE A 8 -2.30 -17.24 -27.83
C ILE A 8 -3.12 -15.99 -28.23
N LEU A 9 -4.23 -16.11 -28.97
CA LEU A 9 -4.99 -14.96 -29.46
C LEU A 9 -6.24 -14.58 -28.61
N SER A 10 -6.45 -15.21 -27.46
CA SER A 10 -7.57 -14.89 -26.55
C SER A 10 -7.22 -13.87 -25.44
N ILE A 11 -5.98 -13.37 -25.39
CA ILE A 11 -5.50 -12.51 -24.27
C ILE A 11 -5.71 -11.00 -24.56
N LEU A 12 -6.33 -10.63 -25.68
CA LEU A 12 -6.51 -9.21 -26.05
C LEU A 12 -7.95 -8.66 -25.88
N SER A 13 -8.85 -9.37 -25.19
CA SER A 13 -10.24 -8.92 -25.02
C SER A 13 -10.74 -8.82 -23.57
N THR A 14 -9.91 -8.38 -22.64
CA THR A 14 -10.46 -7.71 -21.45
C THR A 14 -10.14 -6.23 -21.54
N SER A 15 -10.89 -5.55 -22.42
CA SER A 15 -11.14 -4.12 -22.30
C SER A 15 -11.50 -3.81 -20.85
N CYS A 16 -10.73 -2.94 -20.21
CA CYS A 16 -10.97 -2.51 -18.84
C CYS A 16 -12.26 -1.67 -18.82
N ASN A 17 -13.40 -2.32 -18.60
CA ASN A 17 -14.67 -1.61 -18.42
C ASN A 17 -14.71 -1.14 -16.97
N SER A 18 -14.28 0.10 -16.74
CA SER A 18 -14.45 0.79 -15.46
C SER A 18 -15.95 1.05 -15.26
N GLN A 19 -16.64 0.14 -14.57
CA GLN A 19 -17.95 0.44 -14.03
C GLN A 19 -17.76 1.26 -12.75
N GLU A 20 -18.00 2.57 -12.83
CA GLU A 20 -18.21 3.40 -11.65
C GLU A 20 -19.42 2.85 -10.88
N LYS A 21 -19.15 2.14 -9.81
CA LYS A 21 -20.17 1.80 -8.82
C LYS A 21 -20.48 3.11 -8.08
N LYS A 22 -21.62 3.73 -8.37
CA LYS A 22 -22.16 4.82 -7.53
C LYS A 22 -22.37 4.26 -6.13
N VAL A 23 -21.44 4.55 -5.22
CA VAL A 23 -21.60 4.29 -3.79
C VAL A 23 -22.57 5.33 -3.28
N ASN A 24 -23.82 4.91 -3.03
CA ASN A 24 -24.77 5.73 -2.30
C ASN A 24 -24.28 5.82 -0.85
N HIS A 25 -23.66 6.94 -0.48
CA HIS A 25 -23.45 7.30 0.92
C HIS A 25 -24.79 7.69 1.56
N ASN A 26 -25.64 6.68 1.83
CA ASN A 26 -26.64 6.78 2.89
C ASN A 26 -26.02 6.17 4.14
N VAL A 27 -25.13 6.95 4.79
CA VAL A 27 -24.68 6.63 6.14
C VAL A 27 -25.85 6.94 7.07
N LYS A 28 -26.70 5.93 7.30
CA LYS A 28 -27.48 5.88 8.53
C LYS A 28 -26.53 5.38 9.61
N SER A 29 -26.31 6.24 10.60
CA SER A 29 -25.76 5.89 11.90
C SER A 29 -26.57 4.75 12.48
N ASP A 30 -25.98 3.57 12.61
CA ASP A 30 -25.97 2.82 13.87
C ASP A 30 -25.05 1.61 13.76
N SER A 31 -24.35 1.39 14.87
CA SER A 31 -23.47 0.29 15.25
C SER A 31 -23.56 -1.00 14.43
N ASP A 32 -22.60 -1.22 13.52
CA ASP A 32 -22.00 -2.53 13.26
C ASP A 32 -20.61 -2.27 12.66
N LYS A 33 -19.56 -2.60 13.41
CA LYS A 33 -18.16 -2.49 12.95
C LYS A 33 -17.95 -3.48 11.82
N VAL A 34 -18.04 -3.03 10.57
CA VAL A 34 -17.54 -3.79 9.42
C VAL A 34 -16.02 -3.82 9.54
N GLU A 35 -15.47 -5.01 9.79
CA GLU A 35 -14.04 -5.27 9.81
C GLU A 35 -13.50 -5.17 8.38
N ILE A 36 -13.09 -3.97 7.99
CA ILE A 36 -12.39 -3.73 6.71
C ILE A 36 -10.93 -4.18 6.91
N GLU A 37 -10.68 -5.48 7.10
CA GLU A 37 -9.32 -6.01 7.30
C GLU A 37 -8.52 -6.11 5.99
N SER A 38 -9.16 -6.01 4.83
CA SER A 38 -8.57 -6.47 3.57
C SER A 38 -8.38 -5.41 2.48
N GLN A 39 -8.76 -4.15 2.72
CA GLN A 39 -8.63 -3.11 1.70
C GLN A 39 -7.42 -2.20 1.96
N ILE A 40 -6.63 -1.96 0.91
CA ILE A 40 -5.66 -0.86 0.90
C ILE A 40 -6.46 0.45 0.93
N GLY A 41 -6.12 1.34 1.86
CA GLY A 41 -6.84 2.58 2.11
C GLY A 41 -6.98 3.43 0.86
N GLU A 42 -7.96 4.32 0.87
CA GLU A 42 -8.14 5.27 -0.21
C GLU A 42 -6.87 6.15 -0.37
N TYR A 43 -6.58 6.58 -1.60
CA TYR A 43 -5.44 7.46 -1.91
C TYR A 43 -4.04 6.85 -1.69
N VAL A 44 -3.78 5.69 -2.29
CA VAL A 44 -2.41 5.16 -2.45
C VAL A 44 -1.59 6.10 -3.32
N THR A 45 -0.45 6.55 -2.80
CA THR A 45 0.46 7.51 -3.45
C THR A 45 1.70 6.84 -4.03
N SER A 46 2.09 5.69 -3.49
CA SER A 46 3.28 4.94 -3.93
C SER A 46 3.14 3.45 -3.64
N VAL A 47 3.74 2.61 -4.48
CA VAL A 47 3.86 1.17 -4.28
C VAL A 47 5.33 0.78 -4.38
N PHE A 48 5.80 -0.08 -3.47
CA PHE A 48 7.18 -0.55 -3.40
C PHE A 48 7.22 -2.03 -2.98
N GLU A 49 8.06 -2.84 -3.61
CA GLU A 49 8.32 -4.22 -3.17
C GLU A 49 9.67 -4.26 -2.45
N ASP A 50 9.70 -4.77 -1.22
CA ASP A 50 10.94 -4.91 -0.46
C ASP A 50 11.76 -6.13 -0.89
N SER A 51 13.00 -6.21 -0.41
CA SER A 51 13.92 -7.30 -0.73
C SER A 51 13.47 -8.69 -0.24
N LYS A 52 12.36 -8.75 0.52
CA LYS A 52 11.76 -9.98 1.05
C LYS A 52 10.45 -10.33 0.34
N GLY A 53 10.06 -9.57 -0.68
CA GLY A 53 8.84 -9.79 -1.47
C GLY A 53 7.56 -9.27 -0.81
N ASN A 54 7.65 -8.43 0.23
CA ASN A 54 6.46 -7.76 0.76
C ASN A 54 6.15 -6.51 -0.07
N LEU A 55 4.86 -6.28 -0.33
CA LEU A 55 4.41 -5.04 -0.95
C LEU A 55 4.13 -3.99 0.10
N TRP A 56 4.57 -2.78 -0.17
CA TRP A 56 4.41 -1.60 0.66
C TRP A 56 3.66 -0.53 -0.10
N PHE A 57 2.69 0.10 0.57
CA PHE A 57 1.81 1.10 0.00
C PHE A 57 1.93 2.37 0.83
N GLY A 58 2.38 3.45 0.21
CA GLY A 58 2.31 4.79 0.79
C GLY A 58 0.89 5.34 0.62
N THR A 59 0.39 6.05 1.61
CA THR A 59 -0.96 6.63 1.57
C THR A 59 -0.93 8.13 1.84
N ASN A 60 -1.98 8.81 1.41
CA ASN A 60 -2.19 10.24 1.67
C ASN A 60 -2.96 10.46 2.98
N GLY A 61 -2.41 10.06 4.12
CA GLY A 61 -2.97 10.35 5.46
C GLY A 61 -3.30 9.14 6.33
N ASN A 62 -3.07 7.91 5.84
CA ASN A 62 -3.25 6.67 6.60
C ASN A 62 -1.92 5.94 6.87
N GLY A 63 -0.79 6.64 6.72
CA GLY A 63 0.55 6.10 6.89
C GLY A 63 1.00 5.19 5.76
N ILE A 64 1.55 4.02 6.10
CA ILE A 64 1.94 2.99 5.14
C ILE A 64 1.22 1.68 5.45
N ALA A 65 0.91 0.92 4.40
CA ALA A 65 0.39 -0.43 4.53
C ALA A 65 1.41 -1.44 3.98
N ARG A 66 1.58 -2.58 4.66
CA ARG A 66 2.42 -3.69 4.21
C ARG A 66 1.56 -4.92 3.97
N TYR A 67 1.72 -5.53 2.81
CA TYR A 67 1.14 -6.81 2.45
C TYR A 67 2.24 -7.88 2.31
N ASP A 68 2.13 -8.96 3.09
CA ASP A 68 3.11 -10.06 3.11
C ASP A 68 2.71 -11.25 2.22
N GLY A 69 1.72 -11.06 1.33
CA GLY A 69 1.10 -12.13 0.54
C GLY A 69 -0.07 -12.82 1.26
N LYS A 70 -0.32 -12.52 2.53
CA LYS A 70 -1.45 -13.06 3.31
C LYS A 70 -2.19 -11.99 4.09
N ASN A 71 -1.46 -11.15 4.81
CA ASN A 71 -1.98 -10.16 5.75
C ASN A 71 -1.64 -8.76 5.29
N LEU A 72 -2.60 -7.85 5.47
CA LEU A 72 -2.39 -6.42 5.32
C LEU A 72 -2.20 -5.80 6.71
N LYS A 73 -1.15 -5.00 6.89
CA LYS A 73 -0.90 -4.29 8.15
C LYS A 73 -0.58 -2.83 7.91
N TYR A 74 -1.28 -1.95 8.63
CA TYR A 74 -1.01 -0.51 8.64
C TYR A 74 0.00 -0.12 9.70
N PHE A 75 0.74 0.93 9.39
CA PHE A 75 1.63 1.63 10.29
C PHE A 75 1.35 3.13 10.15
N THR A 76 1.33 3.82 11.28
CA THR A 76 0.99 5.24 11.39
C THR A 76 2.02 5.99 12.24
N THR A 77 1.81 7.28 12.44
CA THR A 77 2.58 8.10 13.39
C THR A 77 2.55 7.55 14.82
N ASN A 78 1.46 6.89 15.22
CA ASN A 78 1.37 6.18 16.52
C ASN A 78 2.32 4.98 16.60
N ASP A 79 2.66 4.39 15.45
CA ASP A 79 3.65 3.34 15.34
C ASP A 79 5.06 3.90 15.14
N GLY A 80 5.24 5.23 15.12
CA GLY A 80 6.54 5.89 14.98
C GLY A 80 6.93 6.25 13.55
N LEU A 81 5.98 6.26 12.60
CA LEU A 81 6.20 6.95 11.32
C LEU A 81 6.40 8.46 11.55
N PRO A 82 7.25 9.13 10.76
CA PRO A 82 7.45 10.58 10.85
C PRO A 82 6.27 11.40 10.31
N SER A 83 5.42 10.83 9.46
CA SER A 83 4.17 11.42 8.97
C SER A 83 3.24 10.31 8.48
N ASP A 84 1.93 10.53 8.60
CA ASP A 84 0.90 9.66 8.01
C ASP A 84 0.69 9.93 6.51
N ARG A 85 1.33 10.97 5.97
CA ARG A 85 1.38 11.25 4.53
C ARG A 85 2.72 10.79 3.96
N VAL A 86 2.69 9.63 3.34
CA VAL A 86 3.87 9.04 2.68
C VAL A 86 3.67 9.09 1.18
N THR A 87 4.67 9.56 0.44
CA THR A 87 4.61 9.79 -1.01
C THR A 87 5.65 8.98 -1.79
N GLY A 88 6.57 8.33 -1.09
CA GLY A 88 7.59 7.48 -1.68
C GLY A 88 8.23 6.60 -0.62
N ILE A 89 8.59 5.39 -1.03
CA ILE A 89 9.19 4.35 -0.18
C ILE A 89 10.35 3.77 -0.98
N ILE A 90 11.54 3.70 -0.37
CA ILE A 90 12.70 2.99 -0.92
C ILE A 90 13.40 2.20 0.18
N GLU A 91 14.08 1.12 -0.18
CA GLU A 91 14.92 0.32 0.72
C GLU A 91 16.38 0.42 0.27
N ASP A 92 17.30 0.61 1.21
CA ASP A 92 18.73 0.55 0.93
C ASP A 92 19.29 -0.88 1.03
N SER A 93 20.56 -1.06 0.65
CA SER A 93 21.21 -2.38 0.64
C SER A 93 21.37 -3.02 2.03
N LYS A 94 21.07 -2.29 3.12
CA LYS A 94 21.09 -2.79 4.51
C LYS A 94 19.69 -3.12 5.01
N GLY A 95 18.67 -2.98 4.18
CA GLY A 95 17.26 -3.18 4.53
C GLY A 95 16.67 -2.02 5.33
N ILE A 96 17.24 -0.81 5.23
CA ILE A 96 16.70 0.40 5.88
C ILE A 96 15.76 1.09 4.91
N PHE A 97 14.59 1.47 5.42
CA PHE A 97 13.56 2.11 4.64
C PHE A 97 13.70 3.64 4.73
N TRP A 98 13.60 4.30 3.59
CA TRP A 98 13.58 5.75 3.49
C TRP A 98 12.23 6.18 2.92
N LEU A 99 11.56 7.05 3.66
CA LEU A 99 10.22 7.53 3.31
C LEU A 99 10.27 9.00 2.90
N HIS A 100 9.56 9.32 1.83
CA HIS A 100 9.31 10.70 1.45
C HIS A 100 8.00 11.16 2.07
N THR A 101 8.05 12.11 3.00
CA THR A 101 6.85 12.68 3.63
C THR A 101 6.54 14.03 3.02
N GLY A 102 5.30 14.20 2.57
CA GLY A 102 4.86 15.39 1.86
C GLY A 102 4.17 16.37 2.80
N GLU A 103 4.89 17.19 3.56
CA GLU A 103 4.27 18.21 4.45
C GLU A 103 4.14 19.59 3.77
N GLY A 104 4.08 19.64 2.43
CA GLY A 104 3.94 20.90 1.66
C GLY A 104 5.21 21.74 1.55
N TYR A 105 6.29 21.37 2.25
CA TYR A 105 7.64 21.88 2.05
C TYR A 105 8.49 20.88 1.25
N PRO A 106 9.47 21.32 0.45
CA PRO A 106 10.25 20.44 -0.42
C PRO A 106 10.91 19.30 0.36
N ASN A 107 10.44 18.07 0.12
CA ASN A 107 11.12 16.78 0.33
C ASN A 107 11.80 16.59 1.70
N MET A 108 11.02 16.40 2.77
CA MET A 108 11.58 15.77 3.97
C MET A 108 11.69 14.26 3.75
N MET A 109 12.93 13.78 3.71
CA MET A 109 13.25 12.35 3.73
C MET A 109 13.31 11.88 5.18
N GLY A 110 12.30 11.14 5.62
CA GLY A 110 12.28 10.47 6.92
C GLY A 110 13.01 9.13 6.84
N ARG A 111 14.01 8.92 7.70
CA ARG A 111 14.66 7.61 7.82
C ARG A 111 13.87 6.73 8.78
N ILE A 112 13.48 5.56 8.31
CA ILE A 112 12.89 4.51 9.13
C ILE A 112 13.85 3.34 9.16
N LEU A 113 14.46 3.11 10.32
CA LEU A 113 15.14 1.84 10.56
C LEU A 113 14.12 0.71 10.40
N PRO A 114 14.51 -0.47 9.85
CA PRO A 114 13.59 -1.60 9.74
C PRO A 114 12.93 -1.81 11.09
N PHE A 115 11.63 -1.54 11.16
CA PHE A 115 10.94 -1.15 12.39
C PHE A 115 10.70 -2.30 13.38
N PHE A 116 11.50 -3.37 13.35
CA PHE A 116 11.38 -4.52 14.25
C PHE A 116 12.69 -4.99 14.89
N SER A 117 13.75 -4.17 14.94
CA SER A 117 14.90 -4.49 15.80
C SER A 117 15.01 -3.48 16.93
N ARG A 118 14.64 -3.92 18.14
CA ARG A 118 14.73 -3.27 19.46
C ARG A 118 13.43 -2.65 20.01
N ARG A 119 12.47 -3.51 20.35
CA ARG A 119 11.96 -3.46 21.74
C ARG A 119 12.85 -4.38 22.55
N ARG A 120 13.75 -3.80 23.33
CA ARG A 120 14.46 -4.46 24.42
C ARG A 120 13.96 -3.77 25.67
N PHE A 121 13.05 -4.42 26.39
CA PHE A 121 12.95 -4.28 27.84
C PHE A 121 13.48 -5.60 28.41
#